data_AF-A0A9D1AML5-F1
#
_entry.id   AF-A0A9D1AML5-F1
#
_cell.length_a   1.000
_cell.length_b   1.000
_cell.length_c   1.000
_cell.angle_alpha   90.00
_cell.angle_beta   90.00
_cell.angle_gamma   90.00
#
_symmetry.space_group_name_H-M   'P 1'
#
loop_
_entity.id
_entity.type
_entity.pdbx_description
1 polymer ?
#
loop_
_entity_poly.entity_id
_entity_poly.type
_entity_poly.pdbx_seq_one_letter_code
_entity_poly.pdbx_strand_id
1 'polypeptide(L)' 'MKLKGTAILLEKEETRCVFCGNEKDLQKKYGEIICSSCLEKLIKAGFESDKK' A
#
# COMPACT_ATOMS: atom_id res chain seq x y z
N MET A 1 10.69 14.73 -39.99
CA MET A 1 10.33 15.05 -38.60
C MET A 1 10.08 13.74 -37.86
N LYS A 2 10.83 13.42 -36.80
CA LYS A 2 10.67 12.20 -35.99
C LYS A 2 10.10 12.59 -34.63
N LEU A 3 8.82 12.31 -34.40
CA LEU A 3 8.17 12.47 -33.09
C LEU A 3 8.75 11.40 -32.15
N LYS A 4 9.67 11.79 -31.27
CA LYS A 4 10.11 10.94 -30.16
C LYS A 4 9.00 10.94 -29.12
N GLY A 5 8.13 9.92 -29.15
CA GLY A 5 7.16 9.68 -28.10
C GLY A 5 7.88 9.30 -26.81
N THR A 6 8.08 10.27 -25.93
CA THR A 6 8.52 10.01 -24.55
C THR A 6 7.34 9.40 -23.79
N ALA A 7 7.40 8.09 -23.53
CA ALA A 7 6.48 7.46 -22.61
C ALA A 7 6.78 8.01 -21.21
N ILE A 8 5.86 8.80 -20.66
CA ILE A 8 5.93 9.26 -19.27
C ILE A 8 5.48 8.06 -18.44
N LEU A 9 6.43 7.32 -17.87
CA LEU A 9 6.13 6.28 -16.88
C LEU A 9 5.72 7.00 -15.60
N LEU A 10 4.42 7.11 -15.33
CA LEU A 10 3.95 7.47 -13.99
C LEU A 10 4.09 6.23 -13.11
N GLU A 11 5.22 6.11 -12.42
CA GLU A 11 5.30 5.26 -11.22
C GLU A 11 4.37 5.89 -10.17
N LYS A 12 3.12 5.42 -10.15
CA LYS A 12 2.23 5.69 -9.02
C LYS A 12 2.79 4.90 -7.86
N GLU A 13 3.64 5.53 -7.05
CA GLU A 13 3.86 5.06 -5.69
C GLU A 13 2.50 5.06 -5.01
N GLU A 14 1.87 3.89 -4.89
CA GLU A 14 0.60 3.75 -4.20
C GLU A 14 0.83 3.93 -2.69
N THR A 15 0.95 5.19 -2.26
CA THR A 15 1.07 5.59 -0.86
C THR A 15 -0.31 5.64 -0.22
N ARG A 16 -1.07 4.55 -0.32
CA ARG A 16 -2.41 4.43 0.27
C ARG A 16 -2.62 3.04 0.84
N CYS A 17 -3.47 2.97 1.86
CA CYS A 17 -3.85 1.71 2.49
C CYS A 17 -4.48 0.80 1.43
N VAL A 18 -3.94 -0.41 1.24
CA VAL A 18 -4.45 -1.38 0.26
C VAL A 18 -5.89 -1.80 0.53
N PHE A 19 -6.34 -1.73 1.79
CA PHE A 19 -7.68 -2.17 2.20
C PHE A 19 -8.77 -1.10 2.06
N CYS A 20 -8.45 0.17 2.31
CA CYS A 20 -9.46 1.23 2.38
C CYS A 20 -9.11 2.50 1.60
N GLY A 21 -7.92 2.57 0.99
CA GLY A 21 -7.46 3.73 0.25
C GLY A 21 -7.08 4.93 1.11
N ASN A 22 -7.04 4.82 2.44
CA ASN A 22 -6.61 5.90 3.33
C ASN A 22 -5.17 6.32 3.02
N GLU A 23 -4.87 7.62 3.07
CA GLU A 23 -3.54 8.16 2.77
C GLU A 23 -2.80 8.62 4.04
N LYS A 24 -3.44 8.51 5.20
CA LYS A 24 -2.92 8.90 6.52
C LYS A 24 -2.59 7.67 7.36
N ASP A 25 -1.72 7.82 8.37
CA ASP A 25 -1.40 6.78 9.35
C ASP A 25 -1.04 5.43 8.71
N LEU A 26 -0.26 5.49 7.63
CA LEU A 26 0.15 4.34 6.84
C LEU A 26 1.36 3.65 7.46
N GLN A 27 1.28 2.32 7.53
CA GLN A 27 2.34 1.47 8.02
C GLN A 27 2.62 0.36 7.02
N LYS A 28 3.89 0.01 6.85
CA LYS A 28 4.27 -1.13 6.02
C LYS A 28 4.24 -2.41 6.88
N LYS A 29 3.28 -3.29 6.62
CA LYS A 29 3.09 -4.58 7.31
C LYS A 29 2.78 -5.64 6.29
N TYR A 30 3.33 -6.84 6.47
CA TYR A 30 3.11 -7.97 5.55
C TYR A 30 3.55 -7.68 4.10
N GLY A 31 4.48 -6.74 3.91
CA GLY A 31 4.90 -6.29 2.58
C GLY A 31 3.99 -5.22 1.95
N GLU A 32 2.83 -4.94 2.56
CA GLU A 32 1.82 -4.01 2.05
C GLU A 32 1.74 -2.71 2.86
N ILE A 33 1.19 -1.67 2.24
CA ILE A 33 0.90 -0.38 2.90
C ILE A 33 -0.51 -0.46 3.50
N ILE A 34 -0.62 -0.36 4.82
CA ILE A 34 -1.87 -0.57 5.57
C ILE A 34 -2.01 0.55 6.59
N CYS A 35 -3.20 1.17 6.68
CA CYS A 35 -3.44 2.17 7.74
C CYS A 35 -3.66 1.52 9.10
N SER A 36 -3.37 2.25 10.18
CA SER A 36 -3.54 1.75 11.56
C SER A 36 -4.93 1.14 11.82
N SER A 37 -6.00 1.76 11.33
CA SER A 37 -7.38 1.26 11.56
C SER A 37 -7.66 -0.09 10.87
N CYS A 38 -7.13 -0.30 9.66
CA CYS A 38 -7.23 -1.60 8.97
C CYS A 38 -6.32 -2.63 9.61
N LEU A 39 -5.12 -2.23 10.04
CA LEU A 39 -4.19 -3.11 10.72
C LEU A 39 -4.78 -3.64 12.04
N GLU A 40 -5.43 -2.78 12.84
CA GLU A 40 -6.12 -3.21 14.07
C GLU A 40 -7.22 -4.23 13.81
N LYS A 41 -7.97 -4.08 12.71
CA LYS A 41 -9.01 -5.04 12.32
C LYS A 41 -8.42 -6.38 11.92
N LEU A 42 -7.28 -6.38 11.21
CA LEU A 42 -6.56 -7.60 10.85
C LEU A 42 -6.06 -8.34 12.10
N ILE A 43 -5.46 -7.62 13.03
CA ILE A 43 -4.99 -8.20 14.31
C ILE A 43 -6.17 -8.79 15.09
N LYS A 44 -7.29 -8.06 15.20
CA LYS A 44 -8.52 -8.56 15.85
C LYS A 44 -9.11 -9.78 15.14
N ALA A 45 -8.93 -9.91 13.84
CA ALA A 45 -9.35 -11.06 13.06
C ALA A 45 -8.39 -12.26 13.20
N GLY A 46 -7.30 -12.15 13.96
CA GLY A 46 -6.34 -13.23 14.19
C GLY A 46 -5.28 -13.36 13.09
N PHE A 47 -5.12 -12.34 12.22
CA PHE A 47 -3.98 -12.28 11.30
C PHE A 47 -2.74 -11.82 12.07
N GLU A 48 -2.14 -12.75 12.79
CA GLU A 48 -0.79 -12.61 13.33
C GLU A 48 0.17 -13.21 12.30
N SER A 49 1.11 -12.42 11.78
CA SER A 49 2.19 -13.01 10.99
C SER A 49 2.93 -14.01 11.85
N ASP A 50 2.83 -15.27 11.45
CA ASP A 50 3.72 -16.36 11.82
C ASP A 50 5.16 -15.89 11.63
N LYS A 51 5.76 -15.34 12.69
CA LYS A 51 7.21 -15.14 12.78
C LYS A 51 7.77 -16.51 13.13
N LYS A 52 7.98 -17.32 12.10
CA LYS A 52 8.84 -18.50 12.18
C LYS A 52 10.30 -18.10 12.40
#